data_AF-A0A519XXE7-F1
#
_entry.id   AF-A0A519XXE7-F1
#
_cell.length_a   1.000
_cell.length_b   1.000
_cell.length_c   1.000
_cell.angle_alpha   90.00
_cell.angle_beta   90.00
_cell.angle_gamma   90.00
#
_symmetry.space_group_name_H-M   'P 1'
#
loop_
_entity.id
_entity.type
_entity.pdbx_description
1 polymer ?
#
loop_
_entity_poly.entity_id
_entity_poly.type
_entity_poly.pdbx_seq_one_letter_code
_entity_poly.pdbx_strand_id
1 'polypeptide(L)'
;MHTPLVPAPPAVLAALACNLDADTLGAALPLLEAGQVEALEWSFDTLYWAAEVPGWFTELLHTYGSEQRLLGHGVYFSLLSGRWTSEQQQWLRQLRELAQRYQFAHVTEHFGAFTGQNFHAGAPLSVPYSPAAL
;
A
#
# COMPACT_ATOMS: atom_id res chain seq x y z
N MET A 1 0.05 19.89 -41.12
CA MET A 1 -0.92 19.19 -40.25
C MET A 1 -0.12 18.35 -39.27
N HIS A 2 -0.13 18.70 -37.99
CA HIS A 2 0.63 18.01 -36.94
C HIS A 2 -0.37 17.13 -36.20
N THR A 3 -0.34 15.82 -36.44
CA THR A 3 -1.18 14.87 -35.71
C THR A 3 -0.65 14.78 -34.28
N PRO A 4 -1.44 15.08 -33.24
CA PRO A 4 -0.97 14.92 -31.88
C PRO A 4 -0.72 13.43 -31.63
N LEU A 5 0.49 13.10 -31.17
CA LEU A 5 0.80 11.78 -30.63
C LEU A 5 -0.02 11.61 -29.35
N VAL A 6 -1.02 10.73 -29.39
CA VAL A 6 -1.66 10.23 -28.18
C VAL A 6 -0.63 9.33 -27.50
N PRO A 7 -0.18 9.64 -26.26
CA PRO A 7 0.74 8.76 -25.55
C PRO A 7 0.09 7.39 -25.38
N ALA A 8 0.89 6.33 -25.55
CA ALA A 8 0.41 4.98 -25.30
C ALA A 8 -0.15 4.89 -23.87
N PRO A 9 -1.24 4.14 -23.65
CA PRO A 9 -1.75 3.93 -22.31
C PRO A 9 -0.65 3.30 -21.44
N PRO A 10 -0.58 3.66 -20.14
CA PRO A 10 0.39 3.06 -19.24
C PRO A 10 0.23 1.55 -19.23
N ALA A 11 1.35 0.83 -19.17
CA ALA A 11 1.34 -0.63 -19.09
C ALA A 11 0.63 -1.07 -17.81
N VAL A 12 -0.29 -2.04 -17.94
CA VAL A 12 -0.92 -2.70 -16.79
C VAL A 12 0.03 -3.79 -16.31
N LEU A 13 0.47 -3.68 -15.06
CA LEU A 13 1.36 -4.67 -14.44
C LEU A 13 0.53 -5.70 -13.66
N ALA A 14 0.94 -6.97 -13.72
CA ALA A 14 0.45 -8.01 -12.83
C ALA A 14 1.00 -7.79 -11.40
N ALA A 15 0.37 -6.88 -10.67
CA ALA A 15 0.73 -6.56 -9.29
C ALA A 15 0.16 -7.59 -8.31
N LEU A 16 0.94 -7.90 -7.26
CA LEU A 16 0.52 -8.76 -6.16
C LEU A 16 0.57 -8.00 -4.84
N ALA A 17 -0.55 -7.98 -4.12
CA ALA A 17 -0.56 -7.58 -2.71
C ALA A 17 0.09 -8.69 -1.88
N CYS A 18 1.19 -8.38 -1.20
CA CYS A 18 1.97 -9.33 -0.43
C CYS A 18 2.32 -8.74 0.93
N ASN A 19 1.83 -9.38 1.98
CA ASN A 19 2.05 -9.00 3.36
C ASN A 19 2.66 -10.18 4.12
N LEU A 20 3.28 -9.88 5.27
CA LEU A 20 3.82 -10.90 6.15
C LEU A 20 2.67 -11.50 6.97
N ASP A 21 1.90 -12.36 6.32
CA ASP A 21 0.97 -13.28 6.97
C ASP A 21 1.05 -14.63 6.23
N ALA A 22 0.83 -15.72 6.96
CA ALA A 22 1.12 -17.06 6.45
C ALA A 22 0.29 -17.41 5.20
N ASP A 23 -0.96 -16.97 5.14
CA ASP A 23 -1.88 -17.31 4.06
C ASP A 23 -1.55 -16.50 2.80
N THR A 24 -1.29 -15.20 2.93
CA THR A 24 -0.84 -14.36 1.82
C THR A 24 0.51 -14.84 1.29
N LEU A 25 1.47 -15.15 2.17
CA LEU A 25 2.77 -15.68 1.73
C LEU A 25 2.64 -17.03 1.04
N GLY A 26 1.80 -17.93 1.58
CA GLY A 26 1.54 -19.23 0.97
C GLY A 26 0.94 -19.13 -0.44
N ALA A 27 0.06 -18.14 -0.66
CA ALA A 27 -0.50 -17.86 -1.98
C ALA A 27 0.48 -17.13 -2.92
N ALA A 28 1.33 -16.26 -2.37
CA ALA A 28 2.27 -15.44 -3.12
C ALA A 28 3.48 -16.22 -3.65
N LEU A 29 4.03 -17.14 -2.84
CA LEU A 29 5.29 -17.82 -3.12
C LEU A 29 5.34 -18.50 -4.49
N PRO A 30 4.34 -19.29 -4.93
CA PRO A 30 4.39 -19.93 -6.25
C PRO A 30 4.47 -18.93 -7.42
N LEU A 31 3.82 -17.76 -7.29
CA LEU A 31 3.82 -16.71 -8.31
C LEU A 31 5.18 -15.98 -8.34
N LEU A 32 5.77 -15.75 -7.16
CA LEU A 32 7.10 -15.15 -7.02
C LEU A 32 8.18 -16.09 -7.59
N GLU A 33 8.12 -17.38 -7.25
CA GLU A 33 9.06 -18.41 -7.77
C GLU A 33 8.96 -18.57 -9.29
N ALA A 34 7.75 -18.45 -9.86
CA ALA A 34 7.53 -18.49 -11.30
C ALA A 34 7.89 -17.17 -12.02
N GLY A 35 8.28 -16.12 -11.29
CA GLY A 35 8.60 -14.81 -11.86
C GLY A 35 7.41 -14.09 -12.49
N GLN A 36 6.19 -14.39 -12.04
CA GLN A 36 4.94 -13.87 -12.63
C GLN A 36 4.46 -12.55 -12.00
N VAL A 37 5.10 -12.12 -10.90
CA VAL A 37 4.74 -10.90 -10.18
C VAL A 37 5.54 -9.75 -10.74
N GLU A 38 4.90 -8.86 -11.50
CA GLU A 38 5.55 -7.73 -12.13
C GLU A 38 5.72 -6.55 -11.19
N ALA A 39 4.83 -6.39 -10.20
CA ALA A 39 4.89 -5.35 -9.18
C ALA A 39 4.42 -5.90 -7.82
N LEU A 40 4.88 -5.28 -6.74
CA LEU A 40 4.56 -5.69 -5.38
C LEU A 40 3.84 -4.56 -4.66
N GLU A 41 2.69 -4.85 -4.06
CA GLU A 41 2.02 -3.95 -3.12
C GLU A 41 2.22 -4.46 -1.69
N TRP A 42 2.66 -3.58 -0.79
CA TRP A 42 2.91 -3.89 0.61
C TRP A 42 2.12 -2.97 1.53
N SER A 43 1.31 -3.56 2.41
CA SER A 43 0.54 -2.84 3.42
C SER A 43 1.40 -2.52 4.64
N PHE A 44 2.19 -1.45 4.54
CA PHE A 44 3.31 -1.17 5.43
C PHE A 44 2.93 -0.82 6.88
N ASP A 45 1.69 -0.41 7.13
CA ASP A 45 1.18 -0.02 8.44
C ASP A 45 0.38 -1.13 9.14
N THR A 46 0.34 -2.34 8.56
CA THR A 46 -0.39 -3.50 9.07
C THR A 46 0.47 -4.48 9.87
N LEU A 47 1.78 -4.24 9.95
CA LEU A 47 2.74 -5.16 10.56
C LEU A 47 2.81 -5.02 12.09
N TYR A 48 1.75 -5.42 12.79
CA TYR A 48 1.65 -5.23 14.25
C TYR A 48 2.36 -6.28 15.10
N TRP A 49 2.69 -7.44 14.51
CA TRP A 49 3.16 -8.62 15.27
C TRP A 49 4.68 -8.83 15.18
N ALA A 50 5.36 -8.24 14.19
CA ALA A 50 6.80 -8.37 14.00
C ALA A 50 7.50 -7.09 14.43
N ALA A 51 8.52 -7.21 15.30
CA ALA A 51 9.35 -6.08 15.68
C ALA A 51 10.18 -5.53 14.50
N GLU A 52 10.52 -6.41 13.55
CA GLU A 52 11.32 -6.08 12.36
C GLU A 52 10.84 -6.87 11.15
N VAL A 53 10.98 -6.28 9.96
CA VAL A 53 10.76 -6.96 8.68
C VAL A 53 11.88 -7.97 8.45
N PRO A 54 11.59 -9.25 8.17
CA PRO A 54 12.62 -10.26 7.89
C PRO A 54 13.49 -9.87 6.70
N GLY A 55 14.79 -10.18 6.77
CA GLY A 55 15.78 -9.78 5.75
C GLY A 55 15.41 -10.17 4.32
N TRP A 56 14.87 -11.38 4.12
CA TRP A 56 14.42 -11.83 2.80
C TRP A 56 13.29 -10.96 2.23
N PHE A 57 12.37 -10.47 3.08
CA PHE A 57 11.29 -9.60 2.64
C PHE A 57 11.82 -8.19 2.37
N THR A 58 12.78 -7.71 3.18
CA THR A 58 13.52 -6.47 2.89
C THR A 58 14.21 -6.52 1.52
N GLU A 59 14.86 -7.63 1.17
CA GLU A 59 15.47 -7.82 -0.16
C GLU A 59 14.42 -7.80 -1.29
N LEU A 60 13.27 -8.44 -1.05
CA LEU A 60 12.14 -8.41 -1.99
C LEU A 60 11.64 -6.97 -2.22
N LEU A 61 11.41 -6.21 -1.16
CA LEU A 61 11.00 -4.79 -1.24
C LEU A 61 12.04 -3.94 -1.99
N HIS A 62 13.33 -4.14 -1.73
CA HIS A 62 14.38 -3.43 -2.47
C HIS A 62 14.41 -3.79 -3.96
N THR A 63 14.19 -5.06 -4.30
CA THR A 63 14.17 -5.55 -5.69
C THR A 63 13.05 -4.90 -6.51
N TYR A 64 11.83 -4.86 -5.98
CA TYR A 64 10.72 -4.17 -6.66
C TYR A 64 10.87 -2.64 -6.61
N GLY A 65 11.42 -2.10 -5.52
CA GLY A 65 11.63 -0.67 -5.36
C GLY A 65 12.66 -0.08 -6.33
N SER A 66 13.77 -0.78 -6.59
CA SER A 66 14.79 -0.32 -7.55
C SER A 66 14.26 -0.20 -8.97
N GLU A 67 13.25 -1.01 -9.31
CA GLU A 67 12.59 -1.00 -10.62
C GLU A 67 11.38 -0.05 -10.70
N GLN A 68 11.10 0.72 -9.64
CA GLN A 68 9.88 1.54 -9.51
C GLN A 68 8.59 0.71 -9.65
N ARG A 69 8.59 -0.48 -9.03
CA ARG A 69 7.47 -1.44 -9.04
C ARG A 69 7.01 -1.84 -7.65
N LEU A 70 7.40 -1.08 -6.63
CA LEU A 70 6.94 -1.24 -5.26
C LEU A 70 5.84 -0.21 -4.96
N LEU A 71 4.66 -0.68 -4.56
CA LEU A 71 3.54 0.13 -4.11
C LEU A 71 3.41 0.02 -2.59
N GLY A 72 3.28 1.15 -1.91
CA GLY A 72 2.93 1.20 -0.49
C GLY A 72 1.42 1.31 -0.35
N HIS A 73 0.81 0.50 0.50
CA HIS A 73 -0.61 0.57 0.82
C HIS A 73 -0.80 0.95 2.29
N GLY A 74 -1.38 2.12 2.54
CA GLY A 74 -1.88 2.49 3.85
C GLY A 74 -3.21 1.81 4.13
N VAL A 75 -3.49 1.56 5.41
CA VAL A 75 -4.76 1.03 5.88
C VAL A 75 -5.35 1.89 7.01
N TYR A 76 -4.51 2.51 7.84
CA TYR A 76 -4.92 3.09 9.12
C TYR A 76 -4.78 4.61 9.24
N PHE A 77 -4.49 5.33 8.15
CA PHE A 77 -4.34 6.78 8.21
C PHE A 77 -5.67 7.50 8.49
N SER A 78 -6.79 6.97 7.98
CA SER A 78 -8.13 7.50 8.20
C SER A 78 -8.26 8.97 7.77
N LEU A 79 -8.09 9.23 6.47
CA LEU A 79 -8.04 10.57 5.89
C LEU A 79 -9.22 11.49 6.29
N LEU A 80 -10.44 10.95 6.46
CA LEU A 80 -11.67 11.72 6.72
C LEU A 80 -12.03 11.83 8.21
N SER A 81 -11.06 11.73 9.12
CA SER A 81 -11.27 11.87 10.57
C SER A 81 -11.83 13.24 11.00
N GLY A 82 -11.78 14.25 10.14
CA GLY A 82 -12.26 15.62 10.41
C GLY A 82 -11.41 16.41 11.42
N ARG A 83 -10.30 15.83 11.90
CA ARG A 83 -9.35 16.45 12.83
C ARG A 83 -7.96 15.84 12.65
N TRP A 84 -6.92 16.65 12.81
CA TRP A 84 -5.55 16.16 12.84
C TRP A 84 -5.25 15.48 14.17
N THR A 85 -4.90 14.19 14.16
CA THR A 85 -4.61 13.44 15.38
C THR A 85 -3.10 13.18 15.57
N SER A 86 -2.70 12.83 16.80
CA SER A 86 -1.34 12.39 17.11
C SER A 86 -0.96 11.13 16.33
N GLU A 87 -1.92 10.24 16.10
CA GLU A 87 -1.76 8.97 15.40
C GLU A 87 -1.50 9.22 13.91
N GLN A 88 -2.24 10.13 13.27
CA GLN A 88 -1.99 10.55 11.88
C GLN A 88 -0.60 11.16 11.73
N GLN A 89 -0.20 12.01 12.68
CA GLN A 89 1.14 12.58 12.66
C GLN A 89 2.24 11.52 12.83
N GLN A 90 2.01 10.51 13.67
CA GLN A 90 2.92 9.39 13.86
C GLN A 90 3.01 8.51 12.60
N TRP A 91 1.86 8.21 11.99
CA TRP A 91 1.77 7.46 10.74
C TRP A 91 2.57 8.13 9.63
N LEU A 92 2.45 9.45 9.48
CA LEU A 92 3.22 10.21 8.47
C LEU A 92 4.72 10.24 8.75
N ARG A 93 5.13 10.26 10.03
CA ARG A 93 6.55 10.13 10.39
C ARG A 93 7.09 8.75 9.98
N GLN A 94 6.36 7.69 10.28
CA GLN A 94 6.72 6.32 9.90
C GLN A 94 6.77 6.15 8.38
N LEU A 95 5.77 6.67 7.66
CA LEU A 95 5.78 6.66 6.20
C LEU A 95 7.01 7.39 5.64
N ARG A 96 7.39 8.53 6.23
CA ARG A 96 8.59 9.26 5.81
C ARG A 96 9.86 8.43 6.01
N GLU A 97 10.00 7.76 7.15
CA GLU A 97 11.14 6.87 7.42
C GLU A 97 11.18 5.69 6.44
N LEU A 98 10.02 5.08 6.16
CA LEU A 98 9.89 4.00 5.20
C LEU A 98 10.20 4.45 3.77
N ALA A 99 9.72 5.62 3.34
CA ALA A 99 9.98 6.17 2.01
C ALA A 99 11.44 6.62 1.82
N GLN A 100 12.20 6.81 2.91
CA GLN A 100 13.65 7.00 2.84
C GLN A 100 14.41 5.67 2.69
N ARG A 101 13.83 4.57 3.19
CA ARG A 101 14.43 3.23 3.14
C ARG A 101 14.06 2.47 1.87
N TYR A 102 12.82 2.62 1.41
CA TYR A 102 12.24 1.89 0.28
C TYR A 102 11.75 2.86 -0.79
N GLN A 103 12.04 2.53 -2.05
CA GLN A 103 11.66 3.34 -3.19
C GLN A 103 10.25 2.96 -3.66
N PHE A 104 9.23 3.59 -3.06
CA PHE A 104 7.85 3.43 -3.51
C PHE A 104 7.63 4.17 -4.82
N ALA A 105 7.05 3.50 -5.81
CA ALA A 105 6.53 4.13 -7.02
C ALA A 105 5.30 5.00 -6.68
N HIS A 106 4.41 4.46 -5.85
CA HIS A 106 3.22 5.14 -5.34
C HIS A 106 2.88 4.67 -3.93
N VAL A 107 2.16 5.52 -3.20
CA VAL A 107 1.54 5.19 -1.92
C VAL A 107 0.03 5.41 -2.05
N THR A 108 -0.76 4.40 -1.73
CA THR A 108 -2.22 4.43 -1.72
C THR A 108 -2.75 4.43 -0.30
N GLU A 109 -3.97 4.91 -0.10
CA GLU A 109 -4.68 4.88 1.17
C GLU A 109 -6.19 4.86 0.89
N HIS A 110 -6.94 4.28 1.81
CA HIS A 110 -8.38 4.32 1.82
C HIS A 110 -8.91 5.74 1.96
N PHE A 111 -9.82 6.10 1.06
CA PHE A 111 -10.63 7.30 1.19
C PHE A 111 -11.79 7.02 2.16
N GLY A 112 -11.65 7.41 3.42
CA GLY A 112 -12.67 7.14 4.43
C GLY A 112 -12.29 7.53 5.86
N ALA A 113 -13.17 7.18 6.79
CA ALA A 113 -12.91 7.24 8.22
C ALA A 113 -12.74 5.82 8.76
N PHE A 114 -11.64 5.59 9.47
CA PHE A 114 -11.43 4.35 10.22
C PHE A 114 -11.90 4.60 11.66
N THR A 115 -12.97 3.93 12.06
CA THR A 115 -13.55 4.07 13.41
C THR A 115 -13.30 2.86 14.30
N GLY A 116 -12.73 1.79 13.74
CA GLY A 116 -12.41 0.58 14.48
C GLY A 116 -11.13 0.73 15.29
N GLN A 117 -11.10 0.12 16.47
CA GLN A 117 -9.88 0.01 17.28
C GLN A 117 -8.87 -0.99 16.67
N ASN A 118 -9.32 -1.86 15.77
CA ASN A 118 -8.53 -2.92 15.11
C ASN A 118 -9.20 -3.38 13.79
N PHE A 119 -8.50 -4.19 12.99
CA PHE A 119 -8.98 -4.66 11.67
C PHE A 119 -10.30 -5.43 11.72
N HIS A 120 -10.62 -6.07 12.84
CA HIS A 120 -11.87 -6.80 13.06
C HIS A 120 -13.10 -5.89 13.24
N ALA A 121 -12.91 -4.60 13.57
CA ALA A 121 -13.99 -3.69 13.94
C ALA A 121 -14.03 -2.38 13.11
N GLY A 122 -13.24 -2.28 12.04
CA GLY A 122 -12.95 -0.99 11.40
C GLY A 122 -12.98 -0.96 9.89
N ALA A 123 -13.61 -1.94 9.21
CA ALA A 123 -13.72 -1.91 7.75
C ALA A 123 -14.18 -0.50 7.30
N PRO A 124 -13.43 0.17 6.38
CA PRO A 124 -13.75 1.53 5.99
C PRO A 124 -15.19 1.59 5.51
N LEU A 125 -16.04 2.35 6.21
CA LEU A 125 -17.39 2.60 5.75
C LEU A 125 -17.29 3.39 4.45
N SER A 126 -17.88 2.87 3.38
CA SER A 126 -17.95 3.60 2.11
C SER A 126 -18.58 4.97 2.35
N VAL A 127 -17.94 6.02 1.85
CA VAL A 127 -18.51 7.38 1.93
C VAL A 127 -19.85 7.36 1.18
N PRO A 128 -20.96 7.78 1.82
CA PRO A 128 -22.25 7.76 1.16
C PRO A 128 -22.21 8.66 -0.08
N TYR A 129 -22.46 8.10 -1.26
CA TYR A 129 -22.48 8.84 -2.52
C TYR A 129 -23.81 9.60 -2.68
N SER A 130 -24.03 10.60 -1.84
CA SER A 130 -25.22 11.45 -1.88
C SER A 130 -24.83 12.93 -1.80
N PRO A 131 -25.64 13.85 -2.36
CA PRO A 131 -25.38 15.30 -2.27
C PRO A 131 -25.28 15.83 -0.84
N ALA A 132 -25.84 15.13 0.15
CA ALA A 132 -25.77 15.52 1.55
C ALA A 132 -24.42 15.16 2.22
N ALA A 133 -23.56 14.41 1.54
CA ALA A 133 -22.26 13.95 2.03
C ALA A 133 -21.06 14.60 1.28
N LEU A 134 -21.33 15.54 0.36
CA LEU A 134 -20.37 16.41 -0.32
C LEU A 134 -20.36 17.80 0.35
#